data_AF-A0A9P1CVV8-F1
#
_entry.id   AF-A0A9P1CVV8-F1
#
_cell.length_a   1.000
_cell.length_b   1.000
_cell.length_c   1.000
_cell.angle_alpha   90.00
_cell.angle_beta   90.00
_cell.angle_gamma   90.00
#
_symmetry.space_group_name_H-M   'P 1'
#
loop_
_entity.id
_entity.type
_entity.pdbx_description
1 polymer ?
#
loop_
_entity_poly.entity_id
_entity_poly.type
_entity_poly.pdbx_seq_one_letter_code
_entity_poly.pdbx_strand_id
1 'polypeptide(L)'
;MKIYVLILGAVHATNNADKCVFPNKPRVPYYWDENCKLGDLGCWADGLHEECRFCGDVPYITECPEDAKMPKYKTCYFPVPPVTEYYWEPKCKLNAAERVDKGCKADGRHRECRFCGSGAYADVPCPVQRCTFSAEPNIPHFWDSTCEIGKKGCNADGIHVECRFCDAKPFLDVPCPPEVRPPYPTDECYFPQGTGQSYYWDNNCQLGLDGCYADGIHEQCRYCGKGSGGAFKHIPCPSERAIFP
;
A
#
# COMPACT_ATOMS: atom_id res chain seq x y z
N MET A 1 -0.89 -21.71 -59.08
CA MET A 1 -0.45 -22.33 -57.81
C MET A 1 -0.91 -21.39 -56.68
N LYS A 2 -1.96 -21.77 -55.93
CA LYS A 2 -2.53 -20.94 -54.86
C LYS A 2 -1.64 -21.02 -53.63
N ILE A 3 -1.09 -19.89 -53.18
CA ILE A 3 -0.40 -19.80 -51.88
C ILE A 3 -1.39 -19.18 -50.89
N TYR A 4 -1.83 -20.00 -49.95
CA TYR A 4 -2.58 -19.55 -48.77
C TYR A 4 -1.57 -18.99 -47.76
N VAL A 5 -1.64 -17.69 -47.49
CA VAL A 5 -0.92 -17.08 -46.36
C VAL A 5 -1.84 -17.19 -45.15
N LEU A 6 -1.46 -18.08 -44.22
CA LEU A 6 -2.10 -18.21 -42.91
C LEU A 6 -1.77 -16.98 -42.06
N ILE A 7 -2.82 -16.32 -41.57
CA ILE A 7 -2.74 -15.21 -40.62
C ILE A 7 -2.37 -15.79 -39.25
N LEU A 8 -1.23 -15.41 -38.67
CA LEU A 8 -1.01 -15.49 -37.23
C LEU A 8 -1.27 -14.10 -36.66
N GLY A 9 -2.52 -13.87 -36.27
CA GLY A 9 -2.88 -12.70 -35.48
C GLY A 9 -2.18 -12.81 -34.13
N ALA A 10 -1.41 -11.77 -33.76
CA ALA A 10 -0.90 -11.63 -32.41
C ALA A 10 -2.10 -11.58 -31.45
N VAL A 11 -2.32 -12.66 -30.72
CA VAL A 11 -3.27 -12.68 -29.60
C VAL A 11 -2.67 -11.74 -28.56
N HIS A 12 -3.25 -10.56 -28.39
CA HIS A 12 -2.99 -9.73 -27.22
C HIS A 12 -3.37 -10.59 -26.01
N ALA A 13 -2.38 -11.14 -25.30
CA ALA A 13 -2.62 -11.80 -24.03
C ALA A 13 -3.16 -10.72 -23.07
N THR A 14 -4.49 -10.66 -22.94
CA THR A 14 -5.16 -9.84 -21.95
C THR A 14 -4.68 -10.33 -20.59
N ASN A 15 -3.98 -9.47 -19.85
CA ASN A 15 -3.57 -9.77 -18.49
C ASN A 15 -4.85 -10.02 -17.67
N ASN A 16 -5.05 -11.25 -17.18
CA ASN A 16 -6.28 -11.62 -16.49
C ASN A 16 -6.46 -10.85 -15.18
N ALA A 17 -5.40 -10.29 -14.60
CA ALA A 17 -5.49 -9.40 -13.43
C ALA A 17 -6.29 -8.13 -13.73
N ASP A 18 -6.53 -7.75 -15.00
CA ASP A 18 -7.42 -6.63 -15.32
C ASP A 18 -8.90 -6.88 -14.97
N LYS A 19 -9.27 -8.13 -14.70
CA LYS A 19 -10.59 -8.48 -14.15
C LYS A 19 -10.76 -8.03 -12.69
N CYS A 20 -9.67 -7.85 -11.95
CA CYS A 20 -9.72 -7.27 -10.62
C CYS A 20 -10.06 -5.77 -10.69
N VAL A 21 -11.03 -5.34 -9.89
CA VAL A 21 -11.56 -3.97 -9.92
C VAL A 21 -11.27 -3.27 -8.60
N PHE A 22 -10.18 -2.51 -8.59
CA PHE A 22 -9.84 -1.70 -7.42
C PHE A 22 -10.30 -0.25 -7.62
N PRO A 23 -10.95 0.36 -6.60
CA PRO A 23 -11.20 1.80 -6.58
C PRO A 23 -9.91 2.62 -6.72
N ASN A 24 -8.83 2.16 -6.08
CA ASN A 24 -7.48 2.71 -6.19
C ASN A 24 -6.48 1.60 -6.49
N LYS A 25 -5.51 1.84 -7.38
CA LYS A 25 -4.53 0.80 -7.72
C LYS A 25 -3.74 0.38 -6.47
N PRO A 26 -3.78 -0.92 -6.10
CA PRO A 26 -3.30 -1.36 -4.80
C PRO A 26 -1.78 -1.30 -4.69
N ARG A 27 -1.31 -1.18 -3.45
CA ARG A 27 0.09 -1.32 -3.07
C ARG A 27 0.52 -2.73 -2.72
N VAL A 28 -0.11 -3.70 -3.35
CA VAL A 28 0.28 -5.10 -3.28
C VAL A 28 0.12 -5.70 -4.67
N PRO A 29 1.08 -6.51 -5.16
CA PRO A 29 0.88 -7.27 -6.37
C PRO A 29 -0.37 -8.12 -6.31
N TYR A 30 -1.06 -8.22 -7.45
CA TYR A 30 -2.31 -8.97 -7.51
C TYR A 30 -2.47 -9.67 -8.84
N TYR A 31 -3.24 -10.75 -8.84
CA TYR A 31 -3.55 -11.54 -10.02
C TYR A 31 -4.95 -12.15 -9.91
N TRP A 32 -5.40 -12.74 -11.00
CA TRP A 32 -6.67 -13.46 -11.05
C TRP A 32 -6.42 -14.96 -10.90
N ASP A 33 -6.90 -15.54 -9.81
CA ASP A 33 -6.77 -16.95 -9.46
C ASP A 33 -8.15 -17.62 -9.48
N GLU A 34 -8.45 -18.45 -10.49
CA GLU A 34 -9.75 -19.15 -10.57
C GLU A 34 -9.98 -20.13 -9.41
N ASN A 35 -8.90 -20.54 -8.73
CA ASN A 35 -8.95 -21.42 -7.58
C ASN A 35 -9.01 -20.67 -6.25
N CYS A 36 -8.90 -19.34 -6.25
CA CYS A 36 -9.05 -18.54 -5.03
C CYS A 36 -10.46 -18.71 -4.46
N LYS A 37 -10.57 -18.87 -3.14
CA LYS A 37 -11.86 -18.95 -2.44
C LYS A 37 -11.87 -18.03 -1.23
N LEU A 38 -13.06 -17.58 -0.84
CA LEU A 38 -13.25 -16.77 0.35
C LEU A 38 -12.67 -17.48 1.58
N GLY A 39 -11.73 -16.82 2.26
CA GLY A 39 -11.01 -17.35 3.42
C GLY A 39 -9.57 -17.78 3.15
N ASP A 40 -9.19 -17.96 1.87
CA ASP A 40 -7.80 -18.21 1.50
C ASP A 40 -6.95 -16.94 1.53
N LEU A 41 -5.66 -17.10 1.83
CA LEU A 41 -4.73 -15.97 1.97
C LEU A 41 -4.63 -15.17 0.67
N GLY A 42 -4.99 -13.89 0.76
CA GLY A 42 -4.92 -12.91 -0.33
C GLY A 42 -6.12 -12.90 -1.26
N CYS A 43 -7.05 -13.86 -1.18
CA CYS A 43 -8.27 -13.85 -2.01
C CYS A 43 -9.21 -12.71 -1.62
N TRP A 44 -10.18 -12.42 -2.49
CA TRP A 44 -11.10 -11.28 -2.28
C TRP A 44 -10.36 -9.92 -2.23
N ALA A 45 -9.21 -9.83 -2.90
CA ALA A 45 -8.29 -8.71 -2.81
C ALA A 45 -8.91 -7.35 -3.18
N ASP A 46 -9.83 -7.35 -4.15
CA ASP A 46 -10.52 -6.14 -4.61
C ASP A 46 -11.86 -5.89 -3.89
N GLY A 47 -12.23 -6.76 -2.95
CA GLY A 47 -13.48 -6.69 -2.19
C GLY A 47 -14.75 -6.99 -3.00
N LEU A 48 -14.61 -7.44 -4.25
CA LEU A 48 -15.72 -7.67 -5.17
C LEU A 48 -15.70 -9.07 -5.79
N HIS A 49 -14.51 -9.55 -6.18
CA HIS A 49 -14.34 -10.82 -6.88
C HIS A 49 -13.53 -11.79 -6.01
N GLU A 50 -13.98 -13.04 -5.90
CA GLU A 50 -13.27 -14.01 -5.06
C GLU A 50 -11.92 -14.39 -5.64
N GLU A 51 -11.84 -14.41 -6.95
CA GLU A 51 -10.69 -14.79 -7.75
C GLU A 51 -9.59 -13.74 -7.72
N CYS A 52 -9.89 -12.50 -7.30
CA CYS A 52 -8.86 -11.49 -7.19
C CYS A 52 -7.96 -11.79 -5.98
N ARG A 53 -6.67 -12.01 -6.22
CA ARG A 53 -5.72 -12.44 -5.20
C ARG A 53 -4.51 -11.52 -5.05
N PHE A 54 -4.19 -11.12 -3.83
CA PHE A 54 -2.92 -10.51 -3.46
C PHE A 54 -1.80 -11.55 -3.33
N CYS A 55 -0.57 -11.17 -3.70
CA CYS A 55 0.60 -12.04 -3.63
C CYS A 55 1.90 -11.27 -3.34
N GLY A 56 2.95 -12.03 -3.04
CA GLY A 56 4.33 -11.57 -3.04
C GLY A 56 4.96 -11.26 -1.69
N ASP A 57 4.33 -10.41 -0.88
CA ASP A 57 4.92 -9.91 0.37
C ASP A 57 3.91 -9.98 1.52
N VAL A 58 4.40 -9.87 2.76
CA VAL A 58 3.61 -9.90 3.99
C VAL A 58 2.44 -8.91 3.90
N PRO A 59 1.21 -9.31 4.27
CA PRO A 59 0.83 -10.62 4.82
C PRO A 59 0.57 -11.71 3.77
N TYR A 60 0.57 -11.38 2.48
CA TYR A 60 0.16 -12.24 1.37
C TYR A 60 1.35 -12.97 0.73
N ILE A 61 2.10 -13.73 1.54
CA ILE A 61 3.29 -14.48 1.14
C ILE A 61 2.91 -15.69 0.26
N THR A 62 2.41 -15.41 -0.93
CA THR A 62 2.14 -16.37 -1.99
C THR A 62 2.97 -15.99 -3.21
N GLU A 63 3.46 -16.97 -3.97
CA GLU A 63 4.20 -16.68 -5.19
C GLU A 63 3.30 -15.98 -6.21
N CYS A 64 3.76 -14.85 -6.74
CA CYS A 64 3.05 -14.15 -7.82
C CYS A 64 3.33 -14.84 -9.16
N PRO A 65 2.30 -15.20 -9.95
CA PRO A 65 2.50 -15.68 -11.31
C PRO A 65 3.06 -14.59 -12.22
N GLU A 66 3.59 -14.99 -13.38
CA GLU A 66 4.23 -14.06 -14.33
C GLU A 66 3.29 -12.97 -14.87
N ASP A 67 2.00 -13.27 -14.96
CA ASP A 67 0.96 -12.34 -15.41
C ASP A 67 0.39 -11.48 -14.27
N ALA A 68 0.89 -11.62 -13.04
CA ALA A 68 0.47 -10.76 -11.94
C ALA A 68 0.70 -9.29 -12.28
N LYS A 69 -0.28 -8.45 -11.94
CA LYS A 69 -0.11 -7.01 -12.06
C LYS A 69 0.78 -6.50 -10.97
N MET A 70 2.01 -6.20 -11.39
CA MET A 70 2.97 -5.53 -10.54
C MET A 70 2.56 -4.06 -10.39
N PRO A 71 2.49 -3.58 -9.16
CA PRO A 71 2.19 -2.21 -8.88
C PRO A 71 3.27 -1.28 -9.44
N LYS A 72 2.84 -0.13 -9.96
CA LYS A 72 3.75 0.89 -10.51
C LYS A 72 4.26 1.83 -9.42
N TYR A 73 4.92 1.29 -8.39
CA TYR A 73 5.73 2.11 -7.50
C TYR A 73 7.14 1.55 -7.40
N LYS A 74 8.04 2.46 -7.03
CA LYS A 74 9.48 2.26 -6.92
C LYS A 74 9.80 1.37 -5.71
N THR A 75 9.51 0.06 -5.77
CA THR A 75 9.79 -0.90 -4.69
C THR A 75 10.52 -2.15 -5.17
N CYS A 76 11.36 -2.68 -4.29
CA CYS A 76 11.95 -4.01 -4.43
C CYS A 76 10.91 -5.11 -4.23
N TYR A 77 11.12 -6.28 -4.84
CA TYR A 77 10.23 -7.43 -4.67
C TYR A 77 11.00 -8.71 -4.26
N PHE A 78 10.86 -9.16 -3.03
CA PHE A 78 11.48 -10.41 -2.58
C PHE A 78 10.41 -11.48 -2.31
N PRO A 79 10.45 -12.66 -2.97
CA PRO A 79 9.54 -13.77 -2.64
C PRO A 79 9.67 -14.24 -1.19
N VAL A 80 10.86 -14.06 -0.62
CA VAL A 80 11.15 -14.28 0.80
C VAL A 80 11.92 -13.05 1.29
N PRO A 81 11.44 -12.33 2.34
CA PRO A 81 12.13 -11.16 2.86
C PRO A 81 13.59 -11.47 3.22
N PRO A 82 14.57 -10.72 2.68
CA PRO A 82 15.98 -10.94 2.96
C PRO A 82 16.33 -10.43 4.36
N VAL A 83 17.32 -11.08 4.99
CA VAL A 83 17.93 -10.60 6.25
C VAL A 83 18.74 -9.33 6.00
N THR A 84 19.32 -9.20 4.82
CA THR A 84 20.08 -8.01 4.41
C THR A 84 19.10 -6.90 4.02
N GLU A 85 19.29 -5.73 4.63
CA GLU A 85 18.51 -4.54 4.30
C GLU A 85 18.66 -4.11 2.84
N TYR A 86 17.61 -3.48 2.32
CA TYR A 86 17.55 -3.03 0.92
C TYR A 86 16.75 -1.75 0.76
N TYR A 87 16.97 -1.06 -0.36
CA TYR A 87 16.20 0.12 -0.74
C TYR A 87 16.10 0.25 -2.27
N TRP A 88 15.19 1.09 -2.74
CA TRP A 88 15.09 1.43 -4.15
C TRP A 88 16.03 2.61 -4.50
N GLU A 89 17.07 2.33 -5.26
CA GLU A 89 18.08 3.27 -5.76
C GLU A 89 17.88 3.52 -7.27
N PRO A 90 17.23 4.63 -7.67
CA PRO A 90 17.02 4.97 -9.07
C PRO A 90 18.33 5.12 -9.86
N LYS A 91 19.45 5.41 -9.18
CA LYS A 91 20.74 5.64 -9.81
C LYS A 91 21.57 4.37 -9.96
N CYS A 92 21.07 3.19 -9.59
CA CYS A 92 21.77 1.92 -9.82
C CYS A 92 22.12 1.79 -11.31
N LYS A 93 23.42 1.83 -11.62
CA LYS A 93 23.90 1.72 -13.01
C LYS A 93 24.05 0.25 -13.39
N LEU A 94 23.40 -0.13 -14.49
CA LEU A 94 23.76 -1.30 -15.27
C LEU A 94 24.24 -0.78 -16.64
N ASN A 95 25.54 -0.73 -16.87
CA ASN A 95 26.04 -0.59 -18.23
C ASN A 95 27.19 -1.58 -18.47
N ALA A 96 27.31 -2.04 -19.71
CA ALA A 96 28.17 -3.17 -20.09
C ALA A 96 29.67 -2.93 -19.92
N ALA A 97 30.09 -1.72 -19.54
CA ALA A 97 31.49 -1.31 -19.45
C ALA A 97 32.01 -1.11 -18.03
N GLU A 98 31.13 -0.96 -17.03
CA GLU A 98 31.53 -0.65 -15.64
C GLU A 98 30.67 -1.46 -14.66
N ARG A 99 31.30 -1.91 -13.58
CA ARG A 99 30.76 -2.84 -12.56
C ARG A 99 29.30 -2.53 -12.20
N VAL A 100 28.50 -3.58 -12.00
CA VAL A 100 27.21 -3.48 -11.28
C VAL A 100 27.49 -2.78 -9.96
N ASP A 101 26.84 -1.63 -9.73
CA ASP A 101 26.93 -0.92 -8.46
C ASP A 101 26.61 -1.91 -7.34
N LYS A 102 27.52 -2.02 -6.36
CA LYS A 102 27.46 -3.06 -5.33
C LYS A 102 26.10 -3.03 -4.63
N GLY A 103 25.44 -4.19 -4.57
CA GLY A 103 24.11 -4.36 -3.99
C GLY A 103 22.95 -4.20 -4.96
N CYS A 104 23.12 -3.60 -6.15
CA CYS A 104 22.03 -3.38 -7.09
C CYS A 104 21.50 -4.69 -7.71
N LYS A 105 20.27 -4.64 -8.23
CA LYS A 105 19.50 -5.83 -8.64
C LYS A 105 19.34 -6.86 -7.51
N ALA A 106 19.19 -6.37 -6.28
CA ALA A 106 19.11 -7.19 -5.08
C ALA A 106 17.98 -8.22 -5.11
N ASP A 107 16.85 -7.86 -5.69
CA ASP A 107 15.68 -8.73 -5.83
C ASP A 107 15.71 -9.63 -7.07
N GLY A 108 16.79 -9.59 -7.86
CA GLY A 108 16.93 -10.34 -9.10
C GLY A 108 16.05 -9.83 -10.27
N ARG A 109 15.18 -8.85 -10.04
CA ARG A 109 14.17 -8.37 -11.00
C ARG A 109 14.38 -6.91 -11.39
N HIS A 110 14.48 -6.02 -10.41
CA HIS A 110 14.56 -4.58 -10.61
C HIS A 110 15.98 -4.10 -10.42
N ARG A 111 16.55 -3.42 -11.42
CA ARG A 111 17.93 -2.90 -11.35
C ARG A 111 18.11 -1.89 -10.22
N GLU A 112 17.05 -1.17 -9.90
CA GLU A 112 17.00 -0.16 -8.87
C GLU A 112 16.97 -0.76 -7.46
N CYS A 113 16.64 -2.03 -7.29
CA CYS A 113 16.65 -2.63 -5.96
C CYS A 113 18.10 -2.83 -5.48
N ARG A 114 18.46 -2.29 -4.32
CA ARG A 114 19.84 -2.31 -3.81
C ARG A 114 19.96 -2.78 -2.36
N PHE A 115 20.77 -3.81 -2.11
CA PHE A 115 21.18 -4.25 -0.77
C PHE A 115 22.16 -3.26 -0.12
N CYS A 116 22.09 -3.11 1.21
CA CYS A 116 22.89 -2.16 1.97
C CYS A 116 23.08 -2.59 3.45
N GLY A 117 23.99 -1.90 4.16
CA GLY A 117 24.03 -1.81 5.63
C GLY A 117 24.53 -3.04 6.40
N SER A 118 24.65 -4.20 5.77
CA SER A 118 25.03 -5.44 6.48
C SER A 118 25.79 -6.44 5.61
N GLY A 119 26.56 -7.32 6.26
CA GLY A 119 27.26 -8.44 5.63
C GLY A 119 28.15 -8.00 4.45
N ALA A 120 27.92 -8.61 3.29
CA ALA A 120 28.65 -8.29 2.07
C ALA A 120 28.43 -6.85 1.58
N TYR A 121 27.43 -6.13 2.09
CA TYR A 121 27.03 -4.78 1.69
C TYR A 121 27.20 -3.74 2.81
N ALA A 122 27.99 -4.05 3.84
CA ALA A 122 28.22 -3.14 4.98
C ALA A 122 28.87 -1.79 4.58
N ASP A 123 29.58 -1.75 3.45
CA ASP A 123 30.16 -0.56 2.82
C ASP A 123 29.19 0.21 1.92
N VAL A 124 28.02 -0.36 1.63
CA VAL A 124 26.93 0.33 0.94
C VAL A 124 26.04 0.94 2.02
N PRO A 125 26.08 2.26 2.24
CA PRO A 125 25.23 2.89 3.24
C PRO A 125 23.78 2.67 2.84
N CYS A 126 22.98 2.13 3.76
CA CYS A 126 21.54 2.23 3.60
C CYS A 126 21.15 3.71 3.63
N PRO A 127 20.16 4.14 2.85
CA PRO A 127 19.49 5.37 3.15
C PRO A 127 18.91 5.17 4.55
N VAL A 128 19.57 5.78 5.52
CA VAL A 128 19.12 5.99 6.89
C VAL A 128 17.90 6.90 6.92
N GLN A 129 16.96 6.72 5.98
CA GLN A 129 15.82 7.61 5.72
C GLN A 129 14.55 6.82 5.38
N ARG A 130 14.31 5.67 6.03
CA ARG A 130 13.07 4.92 5.82
C ARG A 130 12.55 4.26 7.09
N CYS A 131 11.24 4.34 7.28
CA CYS A 131 10.53 3.58 8.29
C CYS A 131 10.47 2.10 7.93
N THR A 132 10.45 1.21 8.94
CA THR A 132 10.37 -0.25 8.76
C THR A 132 9.29 -0.87 9.64
N PHE A 133 8.13 -1.16 9.07
CA PHE A 133 7.01 -1.76 9.81
C PHE A 133 6.93 -3.27 9.60
N SER A 134 6.50 -4.00 10.63
CA SER A 134 6.14 -5.43 10.52
C SER A 134 4.84 -5.64 9.74
N ALA A 135 3.96 -4.64 9.75
CA ALA A 135 2.79 -4.52 8.89
C ALA A 135 2.59 -3.06 8.52
N GLU A 136 2.45 -2.77 7.23
CA GLU A 136 2.39 -1.39 6.73
C GLU A 136 1.15 -0.65 7.30
N PRO A 137 1.34 0.51 7.96
CA PRO A 137 0.24 1.24 8.57
C PRO A 137 -0.54 2.05 7.52
N ASN A 138 -1.84 2.22 7.75
CA ASN A 138 -2.67 3.16 6.97
C ASN A 138 -2.42 4.64 7.32
N ILE A 139 -1.67 4.89 8.40
CA ILE A 139 -1.28 6.23 8.83
C ILE A 139 -0.04 6.62 7.99
N PRO A 140 -0.08 7.76 7.29
CA PRO A 140 1.08 8.19 6.52
C PRO A 140 2.24 8.50 7.46
N HIS A 141 3.44 8.27 6.97
CA HIS A 141 4.66 8.44 7.73
C HIS A 141 5.77 8.92 6.81
N PHE A 142 6.79 9.53 7.42
CA PHE A 142 7.98 9.97 6.73
C PHE A 142 9.18 9.90 7.66
N TRP A 143 10.36 10.03 7.07
CA TRP A 143 11.59 10.16 7.84
C TRP A 143 11.84 11.61 8.21
N ASP A 144 11.85 11.90 9.51
CA ASP A 144 12.10 13.22 10.08
C ASP A 144 13.43 13.19 10.85
N SER A 145 14.49 13.76 10.29
CA SER A 145 15.79 13.83 10.97
C SER A 145 15.79 14.71 12.22
N THR A 146 14.70 15.44 12.50
CA THR A 146 14.53 16.27 13.71
C THR A 146 13.70 15.58 14.80
N CYS A 147 13.23 14.35 14.54
CA CYS A 147 12.50 13.56 15.52
C CYS A 147 13.37 13.19 16.72
N GLU A 148 12.75 13.18 17.89
CA GLU A 148 13.36 12.78 19.16
C GLU A 148 12.34 11.94 19.93
N ILE A 149 12.83 11.04 20.79
CA ILE A 149 11.97 10.24 21.66
C ILE A 149 11.04 11.16 22.47
N GLY A 150 9.74 10.87 22.43
CA GLY A 150 8.70 11.65 23.11
C GLY A 150 8.07 12.76 22.27
N LYS A 151 8.67 13.14 21.12
CA LYS A 151 8.00 14.02 20.16
C LYS A 151 6.86 13.27 19.46
N LYS A 152 5.77 13.99 19.20
CA LYS A 152 4.53 13.42 18.65
C LYS A 152 4.77 12.81 17.26
N GLY A 153 4.39 11.54 17.12
CA GLY A 153 4.53 10.75 15.90
C GLY A 153 5.89 10.07 15.73
N CYS A 154 6.93 10.45 16.48
CA CYS A 154 8.28 9.87 16.37
C CYS A 154 8.36 8.43 16.85
N ASN A 155 9.40 7.73 16.42
CA ASN A 155 9.57 6.29 16.65
C ASN A 155 8.35 5.47 16.19
N ALA A 156 7.76 5.88 15.06
CA ALA A 156 6.51 5.31 14.56
C ALA A 156 6.61 3.81 14.26
N ASP A 157 7.77 3.35 13.80
CA ASP A 157 8.02 1.95 13.49
C ASP A 157 8.59 1.14 14.67
N GLY A 158 8.84 1.79 15.82
CA GLY A 158 9.39 1.19 17.02
C GLY A 158 10.87 0.82 16.94
N ILE A 159 11.54 1.16 15.84
CA ILE A 159 12.95 0.82 15.56
C ILE A 159 13.77 2.10 15.40
N HIS A 160 13.26 3.05 14.61
CA HIS A 160 13.95 4.27 14.21
C HIS A 160 13.24 5.49 14.80
N VAL A 161 13.96 6.28 15.61
CA VAL A 161 13.41 7.49 16.25
C VAL A 161 12.90 8.48 15.21
N GLU A 162 13.59 8.57 14.09
CA GLU A 162 13.32 9.46 12.97
C GLU A 162 12.07 9.09 12.18
N CYS A 163 11.58 7.85 12.29
CA CYS A 163 10.34 7.47 11.65
C CYS A 163 9.16 8.20 12.32
N ARG A 164 8.41 8.99 11.55
CA ARG A 164 7.37 9.87 12.07
C ARG A 164 6.02 9.71 11.39
N PHE A 165 4.96 9.46 12.16
CA PHE A 165 3.57 9.56 11.68
C PHE A 165 3.11 11.01 11.50
N CYS A 166 2.25 11.27 10.50
CA CYS A 166 1.79 12.62 10.12
C CYS A 166 0.35 12.62 9.58
N ASP A 167 -0.25 13.80 9.32
CA ASP A 167 -1.54 14.11 8.65
C ASP A 167 -2.77 13.21 8.93
N ALA A 168 -2.75 12.37 9.96
CA ALA A 168 -3.85 11.48 10.33
C ALA A 168 -3.89 11.31 11.84
N LYS A 169 -5.07 11.10 12.42
CA LYS A 169 -5.25 11.00 13.87
C LYS A 169 -4.35 9.91 14.48
N PRO A 170 -3.70 10.20 15.62
CA PRO A 170 -3.74 11.45 16.41
C PRO A 170 -2.78 12.58 15.95
N PHE A 171 -2.08 12.42 14.82
CA PHE A 171 -0.97 13.24 14.31
C PHE A 171 -1.37 14.33 13.29
N LEU A 172 -2.61 14.81 13.30
CA LEU A 172 -3.11 15.83 12.35
C LEU A 172 -2.32 17.15 12.38
N ASP A 173 -1.66 17.45 13.48
CA ASP A 173 -0.81 18.64 13.70
C ASP A 173 0.64 18.43 13.23
N VAL A 174 1.00 17.22 12.81
CA VAL A 174 2.29 16.90 12.22
C VAL A 174 2.12 16.87 10.70
N PRO A 175 2.58 17.90 9.97
CA PRO A 175 2.39 17.97 8.53
C PRO A 175 3.23 16.90 7.81
N CYS A 176 2.61 16.14 6.90
CA CYS A 176 3.36 15.27 6.01
C CYS A 176 4.06 16.07 4.89
N PRO A 177 5.26 15.64 4.43
CA PRO A 177 5.79 16.05 3.15
C PRO A 177 4.80 15.77 2.00
N PRO A 178 4.73 16.62 0.95
CA PRO A 178 3.80 16.43 -0.16
C PRO A 178 3.94 15.09 -0.88
N GLU A 179 5.13 14.50 -0.89
CA GLU A 179 5.42 13.25 -1.61
C GLU A 179 4.90 12.01 -0.88
N VAL A 180 4.75 12.07 0.44
CA VAL A 180 4.22 10.95 1.24
C VAL A 180 2.72 11.06 1.46
N ARG A 181 2.14 12.25 1.27
CA ARG A 181 0.70 12.48 1.45
C ARG A 181 -0.06 11.63 0.42
N PRO A 182 -0.89 10.67 0.86
CA PRO A 182 -1.79 9.98 -0.04
C PRO A 182 -2.72 10.99 -0.75
N PRO A 183 -3.18 10.72 -1.97
CA PRO A 183 -4.12 11.59 -2.67
C PRO A 183 -5.50 11.47 -2.01
N TYR A 184 -5.65 12.09 -0.83
CA TYR A 184 -6.89 12.09 -0.10
C TYR A 184 -7.95 12.83 -0.91
N PRO A 185 -9.12 12.22 -1.12
CA PRO A 185 -10.24 12.92 -1.73
C PRO A 185 -10.74 14.02 -0.78
N THR A 186 -11.16 15.16 -1.32
CA THR A 186 -11.47 16.35 -0.50
C THR A 186 -12.90 16.39 0.04
N ASP A 187 -13.78 15.55 -0.49
CA ASP A 187 -15.23 15.60 -0.31
C ASP A 187 -15.86 14.21 -0.10
N GLU A 188 -15.04 13.21 0.22
CA GLU A 188 -15.48 11.87 0.57
C GLU A 188 -14.55 11.21 1.60
N CYS A 189 -15.09 10.25 2.35
CA CYS A 189 -14.31 9.48 3.32
C CYS A 189 -13.28 8.57 2.64
N TYR A 190 -12.11 8.39 3.27
CA TYR A 190 -11.04 7.56 2.73
C TYR A 190 -10.74 6.31 3.57
N PHE A 191 -11.25 5.15 3.16
CA PHE A 191 -10.96 3.86 3.79
C PHE A 191 -10.17 2.94 2.83
N PRO A 192 -8.83 2.96 2.84
CA PRO A 192 -8.03 2.22 1.86
C PRO A 192 -8.23 0.69 1.93
N GLN A 193 -8.67 0.18 3.08
CA GLN A 193 -8.97 -1.24 3.31
C GLN A 193 -10.47 -1.49 3.56
N GLY A 194 -11.32 -0.51 3.25
CA GLY A 194 -12.73 -0.52 3.65
C GLY A 194 -12.95 -0.36 5.15
N THR A 195 -14.20 -0.45 5.57
CA THR A 195 -14.62 -0.35 6.98
C THR A 195 -15.86 -1.21 7.20
N GLY A 196 -15.92 -1.95 8.31
CA GLY A 196 -17.10 -2.72 8.72
C GLY A 196 -18.20 -1.88 9.39
N GLN A 197 -18.01 -0.57 9.48
CA GLN A 197 -18.95 0.39 10.03
C GLN A 197 -19.48 1.30 8.92
N SER A 198 -20.81 1.46 8.83
CA SER A 198 -21.42 2.43 7.92
C SER A 198 -20.97 3.85 8.22
N TYR A 199 -20.85 4.67 7.18
CA TYR A 199 -20.34 6.03 7.30
C TYR A 199 -20.98 6.95 6.27
N TYR A 200 -20.85 8.26 6.48
CA TYR A 200 -21.25 9.28 5.54
C TYR A 200 -20.40 10.54 5.71
N TRP A 201 -20.43 11.41 4.70
CA TRP A 201 -19.78 12.72 4.76
C TRP A 201 -20.71 13.75 5.43
N ASP A 202 -20.30 14.28 6.57
CA ASP A 202 -21.03 15.24 7.40
C ASP A 202 -20.25 16.56 7.50
N ASN A 203 -20.68 17.60 6.77
CA ASN A 203 -20.04 18.92 6.84
C ASN A 203 -20.17 19.59 8.22
N ASN A 204 -21.01 19.07 9.12
CA ASN A 204 -21.15 19.56 10.49
C ASN A 204 -20.35 18.74 11.50
N CYS A 205 -19.66 17.68 11.05
CA CYS A 205 -18.79 16.90 11.91
C CYS A 205 -17.56 17.71 12.32
N GLN A 206 -17.18 17.59 13.59
CA GLN A 206 -16.04 18.29 14.16
C GLN A 206 -15.34 17.40 15.19
N LEU A 207 -14.09 17.73 15.50
CA LEU A 207 -13.30 17.01 16.48
C LEU A 207 -14.02 16.99 17.84
N GLY A 208 -14.20 15.79 18.40
CA GLY A 208 -14.84 15.58 19.70
C GLY A 208 -16.32 15.20 19.61
N LEU A 209 -16.95 15.28 18.44
CA LEU A 209 -18.27 14.71 18.21
C LEU A 209 -18.17 13.21 17.88
N ASP A 210 -19.12 12.43 18.41
CA ASP A 210 -19.15 10.98 18.20
C ASP A 210 -19.24 10.62 16.72
N GLY A 211 -18.35 9.71 16.32
CA GLY A 211 -18.25 9.18 14.97
C GLY A 211 -17.42 10.03 13.99
N CYS A 212 -17.06 11.28 14.30
CA CYS A 212 -16.30 12.16 13.40
C CYS A 212 -14.82 11.76 13.26
N TYR A 213 -14.20 12.13 12.13
CA TYR A 213 -12.90 11.60 11.71
C TYR A 213 -12.87 10.07 11.65
N ALA A 214 -13.92 9.48 11.11
CA ALA A 214 -14.05 8.03 10.99
C ALA A 214 -12.90 7.42 10.18
N ASP A 215 -12.41 8.11 9.15
CA ASP A 215 -11.23 7.70 8.36
C ASP A 215 -9.89 8.16 8.93
N GLY A 216 -9.91 8.86 10.08
CA GLY A 216 -8.71 9.41 10.72
C GLY A 216 -8.11 10.63 10.03
N ILE A 217 -8.63 11.08 8.89
CA ILE A 217 -8.05 12.14 8.06
C ILE A 217 -9.02 13.31 7.94
N HIS A 218 -10.24 13.04 7.45
CA HIS A 218 -11.24 14.06 7.19
C HIS A 218 -12.15 14.24 8.39
N GLU A 219 -12.25 15.47 8.88
CA GLU A 219 -13.12 15.75 10.02
C GLU A 219 -14.58 15.38 9.73
N GLN A 220 -15.00 15.62 8.48
CA GLN A 220 -16.35 15.43 7.98
C GLN A 220 -16.72 13.95 7.87
N CYS A 221 -15.75 13.04 7.83
CA CYS A 221 -16.06 11.64 7.72
C CYS A 221 -16.67 11.12 9.02
N ARG A 222 -17.92 10.63 8.98
CA ARG A 222 -18.66 10.24 10.18
C ARG A 222 -19.17 8.81 10.13
N TYR A 223 -18.88 8.03 11.17
CA TYR A 223 -19.54 6.74 11.39
C TYR A 223 -20.99 6.89 11.84
N CYS A 224 -21.87 6.00 11.38
CA CYS A 224 -23.29 5.99 11.69
C CYS A 224 -23.87 4.58 11.74
N GLY A 225 -25.03 4.40 12.38
CA GLY A 225 -25.84 3.19 12.26
C GLY A 225 -25.32 1.96 13.00
N LYS A 226 -25.93 0.81 12.70
CA LYS A 226 -25.64 -0.46 13.35
C LYS A 226 -24.45 -1.14 12.64
N GLY A 227 -23.25 -0.98 13.21
CA GLY A 227 -22.01 -1.65 12.80
C GLY A 227 -21.04 -1.74 13.99
N SER A 228 -19.91 -2.44 13.84
CA SER A 228 -18.79 -2.49 14.81
C SER A 228 -19.19 -2.51 16.29
N GLY A 229 -20.06 -3.46 16.68
CA GLY A 229 -20.50 -3.62 18.08
C GLY A 229 -21.56 -2.62 18.56
N GLY A 230 -22.11 -1.79 17.67
CA GLY A 230 -23.20 -0.87 17.95
C GLY A 230 -22.80 0.47 18.56
N ALA A 231 -21.50 0.82 18.52
CA ALA A 231 -20.98 2.08 19.07
C ALA A 231 -21.69 3.32 18.50
N PHE A 232 -22.02 3.30 17.21
CA PHE A 232 -22.63 4.43 16.50
C PHE A 232 -24.12 4.23 16.19
N LYS A 233 -24.78 3.27 16.84
CA LYS A 233 -26.21 2.94 16.59
C LYS A 233 -27.18 4.11 16.80
N HIS A 234 -26.77 5.08 17.63
CA HIS A 234 -27.55 6.26 17.98
C HIS A 234 -27.39 7.39 16.96
N ILE A 235 -26.40 7.29 16.07
CA ILE A 235 -26.17 8.24 14.98
C ILE A 235 -26.92 7.71 13.75
N PRO A 236 -27.96 8.41 13.27
CA PRO A 236 -28.73 7.96 12.12
C PRO A 236 -27.89 8.04 10.85
N CYS A 237 -27.95 6.99 10.02
CA CYS A 237 -27.36 7.02 8.69
C CYS A 237 -28.33 7.67 7.69
N PRO A 238 -27.98 8.77 7.02
CA PRO A 238 -28.81 9.34 5.96
C PRO A 238 -28.83 8.40 4.75
N SER A 239 -30.00 7.88 4.40
CA SER A 239 -30.18 6.82 3.39
C SER A 239 -29.65 7.15 1.99
N GLU A 240 -29.54 8.43 1.63
CA GLU A 240 -29.08 8.87 0.30
C GLU A 240 -27.56 9.13 0.23
N ARG A 241 -26.88 9.23 1.37
CA ARG A 241 -25.45 9.63 1.44
C ARG A 241 -24.58 8.66 2.23
N ALA A 242 -25.20 7.75 2.97
CA ALA A 242 -24.48 6.76 3.75
C ALA A 242 -24.03 5.60 2.87
N ILE A 243 -22.78 5.19 3.10
CA ILE A 243 -22.21 3.96 2.58
C ILE A 243 -22.37 2.89 3.66
N PHE A 244 -22.97 1.78 3.28
CA PHE A 244 -23.19 0.62 4.14
C PHE A 244 -22.17 -0.47 3.79
N PRO A 245 -21.63 -1.18 4.80
CA PRO A 245 -20.74 -2.32 4.57
C PRO A 245 -21.47 -3.49 3.90
#